data_AF-A0A382TWU1-F1
#
_entry.id   AF-A0A382TWU1-F1
#
_cell.length_a   1.000
_cell.length_b   1.000
_cell.length_c   1.000
_cell.angle_alpha   90.00
_cell.angle_beta   90.00
_cell.angle_gamma   90.00
#
_symmetry.space_group_name_H-M   'P 1'
#
loop_
_entity.id
_entity.type
_entity.pdbx_description
1 polymer ?
#
loop_
_entity_poly.entity_id
_entity_poly.type
_entity_poly.pdbx_seq_one_letter_code
_entity_poly.pdbx_strand_id
1 'polypeptide(L)'
;NRDEHGQLHPLPETHVDTGMGFERIVAIMQGVDSNYKTDIFMPLLDEIANLTNQGYSDDGDGVPHRVIADHIRCLTFAIGDGVMPSNEGRGYVMRRILRRAVLYGKKLGMSSPFIFNLVDTVVDQLGRVFPEVLPRQDFIKEIIKGEEHRFHQTLDRGLDILDGLLNQIDTEGQSVLPGNQAFELYDTFGFPLDLTQVLAKERSFSVDEDGFSESMEKQRTRSRAAWKTAGEAVYDSEILGEILKESGKTEFLGYQTTQTQAEITAIIHQGELISAITKGDEASVVLSRTPFYGESGG
;
A
#
# COMPACT_ATOMS: atom_id res chain seq x y z
N ASN A 1 -0.31 -0.74 29.49
CA ASN A 1 -0.38 -2.20 29.64
C ASN A 1 -1.85 -2.61 29.63
N ARG A 2 -2.42 -2.91 28.46
CA ARG A 2 -3.82 -3.33 28.34
C ARG A 2 -3.83 -4.84 28.15
N ASP A 3 -4.49 -5.58 29.02
CA ASP A 3 -4.61 -7.03 28.88
C ASP A 3 -5.63 -7.43 27.79
N GLU A 4 -5.72 -8.73 27.52
CA GLU A 4 -6.64 -9.31 26.53
C GLU A 4 -8.12 -9.08 26.86
N HIS A 5 -8.44 -8.68 28.09
CA HIS A 5 -9.78 -8.31 28.54
C HIS A 5 -10.02 -6.78 28.49
N GLY A 6 -9.05 -6.01 28.01
CA GLY A 6 -9.12 -4.56 27.88
C GLY A 6 -8.80 -3.78 29.16
N GLN A 7 -8.40 -4.46 30.24
CA GLN A 7 -8.10 -3.83 31.53
C GLN A 7 -6.70 -3.21 31.51
N LEU A 8 -6.58 -2.00 32.08
CA LEU A 8 -5.32 -1.27 32.15
C LEU A 8 -4.61 -1.56 33.47
N HIS A 9 -3.39 -2.09 33.39
CA HIS A 9 -2.50 -2.30 34.52
C HIS A 9 -1.45 -1.19 34.61
N PRO A 10 -1.10 -0.73 35.83
CA PRO A 10 0.01 0.19 36.03
C PRO A 10 1.29 -0.35 35.40
N LEU A 11 1.99 0.50 34.65
CA LEU A 11 3.31 0.16 34.13
C LEU A 11 4.33 0.29 35.27
N PRO A 12 5.33 -0.61 35.34
CA PRO A 12 6.41 -0.52 36.32
C PRO A 12 7.27 0.74 36.11
N GLU A 13 7.36 1.21 34.86
CA GLU A 13 7.99 2.48 34.48
C GLU A 13 7.00 3.33 33.69
N THR A 14 6.89 4.60 34.06
CA THR A 14 6.02 5.56 33.39
C THR A 14 6.86 6.51 32.53
N HIS A 15 6.39 6.77 31.33
CA HIS A 15 7.02 7.69 30.39
C HIS A 15 6.04 8.80 30.03
N VAL A 16 6.58 9.95 29.64
CA VAL A 16 5.81 11.08 29.14
C VAL A 16 6.00 11.15 27.63
N ASP A 17 4.90 11.16 26.89
CA ASP A 17 4.86 11.36 25.45
C ASP A 17 4.24 12.73 25.17
N THR A 18 4.96 13.59 24.46
CA THR A 18 4.50 14.94 24.10
C THR A 18 4.56 15.12 22.59
N GLY A 19 3.47 15.56 22.00
CA GLY A 19 3.38 15.92 20.58
C GLY A 19 2.85 17.33 20.43
N MET A 20 3.47 18.12 19.56
CA MET A 20 3.09 19.49 19.29
C MET A 20 3.12 19.74 17.78
N GLY A 21 1.95 19.91 17.17
CA GLY A 21 1.82 20.07 15.72
C GLY A 21 2.48 21.36 15.24
N PHE A 22 3.60 21.23 14.54
CA PHE A 22 4.41 22.36 14.10
C PHE A 22 3.62 23.32 13.21
N GLU A 23 2.95 22.80 12.17
CA GLU A 23 2.14 23.59 11.23
C GLU A 23 1.06 24.39 11.94
N ARG A 24 0.47 23.82 13.00
CA ARG A 24 -0.59 24.46 13.76
C ARG A 24 -0.07 25.61 14.62
N ILE A 25 1.11 25.44 15.22
CA ILE A 25 1.75 26.52 15.98
C ILE A 25 2.19 27.65 15.07
N VAL A 26 2.73 27.32 13.90
CA VAL A 26 3.09 28.33 12.91
C VAL A 26 1.87 29.14 12.47
N ALA A 27 0.72 28.50 12.24
CA ALA A 27 -0.53 29.19 11.96
C ALA A 27 -0.94 30.17 13.08
N ILE A 28 -0.86 29.74 14.34
CA ILE A 28 -1.15 30.59 15.51
C ILE A 28 -0.17 31.76 15.60
N MET A 29 1.14 31.50 15.42
CA MET A 29 2.18 32.53 15.50
C MET A 29 2.06 33.56 14.39
N GLN A 30 1.62 33.16 13.21
CA GLN A 30 1.39 34.04 12.05
C GLN A 30 0.02 34.70 12.08
N GLY A 31 -0.85 34.36 13.03
CA GLY A 31 -2.19 34.95 13.16
C GLY A 31 -3.15 34.55 12.04
N VAL A 32 -2.95 33.38 11.43
CA VAL A 32 -3.82 32.85 10.37
C VAL A 32 -4.74 31.74 10.88
N ASP A 33 -5.92 31.62 10.26
CA ASP A 33 -6.99 30.69 10.66
C ASP A 33 -6.85 29.27 10.09
N SER A 34 -5.79 29.01 9.31
CA SER A 34 -5.57 27.76 8.60
C SER A 34 -4.08 27.48 8.42
N ASN A 35 -3.68 26.21 8.57
CA ASN A 35 -2.31 25.76 8.29
C ASN A 35 -1.88 26.10 6.86
N TYR A 36 -2.84 26.07 5.91
CA TYR A 36 -2.58 26.31 4.49
C TYR A 36 -2.28 27.77 4.16
N LYS A 37 -2.52 28.71 5.08
CA LYS A 37 -2.20 30.13 4.93
C LYS A 37 -0.84 30.51 5.51
N THR A 38 -0.06 29.53 5.91
CA THR A 38 1.28 29.75 6.48
C THR A 38 2.34 29.81 5.40
N ASP A 39 3.50 30.38 5.74
CA ASP A 39 4.72 30.32 4.92
C ASP A 39 5.18 28.90 4.56
N ILE A 40 4.74 27.89 5.32
CA ILE A 40 5.00 26.47 5.03
C ILE A 40 4.26 26.01 3.77
N PHE A 41 3.01 26.45 3.57
CA PHE A 41 2.15 25.94 2.50
C PHE A 41 1.94 26.91 1.34
N MET A 42 1.90 28.23 1.59
CA MET A 42 1.58 29.23 0.57
C MET A 42 2.46 29.13 -0.69
N PRO A 43 3.81 28.99 -0.60
CA PRO A 43 4.64 28.86 -1.80
C PRO A 43 4.27 27.64 -2.67
N LEU A 44 3.86 26.54 -2.03
CA LEU A 44 3.45 25.32 -2.73
C LEU A 44 2.06 25.47 -3.36
N LEU A 45 1.13 26.12 -2.66
CA LEU A 45 -0.20 26.43 -3.20
C LEU A 45 -0.13 27.41 -4.38
N ASP A 46 0.74 28.41 -4.29
CA ASP A 46 1.00 29.37 -5.36
C ASP A 46 1.60 28.66 -6.59
N GLU A 47 2.55 27.74 -6.39
CA GLU A 47 3.11 26.96 -7.51
C GLU A 47 2.06 26.04 -8.14
N ILE A 48 1.21 25.40 -7.35
CA ILE A 48 0.08 24.62 -7.90
C ILE A 48 -0.84 25.54 -8.72
N ALA A 49 -1.14 26.74 -8.22
CA ALA A 49 -1.98 27.69 -8.94
C ALA A 49 -1.34 28.13 -10.27
N ASN A 50 -0.03 28.35 -10.28
CA ASN A 50 0.75 28.70 -11.48
C ASN A 50 0.73 27.55 -12.51
N LEU A 51 1.03 26.32 -12.09
CA LEU A 51 1.09 25.16 -12.98
C LEU A 51 -0.28 24.78 -13.57
N THR A 52 -1.35 25.00 -12.81
CA THR A 52 -2.71 24.66 -13.22
C THR A 52 -3.45 25.82 -13.89
N ASN A 53 -2.91 27.03 -13.80
CA ASN A 53 -3.58 28.27 -14.19
C ASN A 53 -4.96 28.44 -13.50
N GLN A 54 -5.08 27.95 -12.26
CA GLN A 54 -6.27 28.03 -11.41
C GLN A 54 -5.88 28.62 -10.05
N GLY A 55 -6.42 29.78 -9.70
CA GLY A 55 -6.11 30.45 -8.44
C GLY A 55 -6.49 29.63 -7.22
N TYR A 56 -5.69 29.73 -6.13
CA TYR A 56 -6.06 29.16 -4.85
C TYR A 56 -7.19 29.97 -4.19
N SER A 57 -8.15 29.26 -3.60
CA SER A 57 -9.26 29.86 -2.84
C SER A 57 -9.32 29.28 -1.42
N ASP A 58 -9.69 30.12 -0.45
CA ASP A 58 -9.81 29.70 0.94
C ASP A 58 -11.07 28.87 1.22
N ASP A 59 -12.04 28.87 0.31
CA ASP A 59 -13.28 28.11 0.43
C ASP A 59 -13.15 26.67 -0.12
N GLY A 60 -14.27 26.06 -0.48
CA GLY A 60 -14.33 24.70 -1.03
C GLY A 60 -13.50 24.52 -2.30
N ASP A 61 -13.31 25.58 -3.08
CA ASP A 61 -12.64 25.50 -4.38
C ASP A 61 -11.12 25.33 -4.25
N GLY A 62 -10.54 25.63 -3.07
CA GLY A 62 -9.12 25.36 -2.80
C GLY A 62 -8.81 23.96 -2.28
N VAL A 63 -9.80 23.07 -2.10
CA VAL A 63 -9.55 21.68 -1.67
C VAL A 63 -8.54 20.96 -2.57
N PRO A 64 -8.61 21.05 -3.91
CA PRO A 64 -7.63 20.41 -4.78
C PRO A 64 -6.19 20.87 -4.51
N HIS A 65 -5.95 22.18 -4.40
CA HIS A 65 -4.61 22.71 -4.10
C HIS A 65 -4.09 22.17 -2.76
N ARG A 66 -4.92 22.18 -1.72
CA ARG A 66 -4.54 21.68 -0.39
C ARG A 66 -4.18 20.20 -0.41
N VAL A 67 -5.00 19.38 -1.07
CA VAL A 67 -4.74 17.93 -1.20
C VAL A 67 -3.43 17.67 -1.95
N ILE A 68 -3.20 18.35 -3.08
CA ILE A 68 -1.97 18.19 -3.86
C ILE A 68 -0.75 18.63 -3.03
N ALA A 69 -0.84 19.77 -2.33
CA ALA A 69 0.24 20.31 -1.52
C ALA A 69 0.66 19.36 -0.37
N ASP A 70 -0.30 18.80 0.37
CA ASP A 70 0.02 17.81 1.41
C ASP A 70 0.60 16.53 0.83
N HIS A 71 0.02 16.06 -0.27
CA HIS A 71 0.38 14.77 -0.84
C HIS A 71 1.78 14.82 -1.45
N ILE A 72 2.17 15.90 -2.14
CA ILE A 72 3.52 16.01 -2.68
C ILE A 72 4.58 16.12 -1.58
N ARG A 73 4.30 16.82 -0.47
CA ARG A 73 5.19 16.83 0.70
C ARG A 73 5.40 15.42 1.24
N CYS A 74 4.31 14.68 1.46
CA CYS A 74 4.38 13.30 1.94
C CYS A 74 5.16 12.38 0.98
N LEU A 75 4.85 12.43 -0.31
CA LEU A 75 5.51 11.61 -1.34
C LEU A 75 7.00 11.92 -1.43
N THR A 76 7.38 13.20 -1.37
CA THR A 76 8.77 13.64 -1.48
C THR A 76 9.62 13.03 -0.37
N PHE A 77 9.18 13.12 0.89
CA PHE A 77 9.93 12.55 2.01
C PHE A 77 9.85 11.03 2.06
N ALA A 78 8.69 10.43 1.83
CA ALA A 78 8.56 8.98 1.89
C ALA A 78 9.41 8.25 0.82
N ILE A 79 9.42 8.77 -0.42
CA ILE A 79 10.29 8.24 -1.48
C ILE A 79 11.75 8.61 -1.18
N GLY A 80 11.99 9.82 -0.65
CA GLY A 80 13.29 10.25 -0.12
C GLY A 80 13.85 9.29 0.92
N ASP A 81 13.01 8.64 1.73
CA ASP A 81 13.38 7.63 2.73
C ASP A 81 13.43 6.19 2.17
N GLY A 82 13.14 6.01 0.87
CA GLY A 82 13.22 4.72 0.18
C GLY A 82 11.91 3.92 0.14
N VAL A 83 10.77 4.53 0.49
CA VAL A 83 9.46 3.89 0.32
C VAL A 83 9.00 4.01 -1.12
N MET A 84 9.04 2.91 -1.86
CA MET A 84 8.64 2.86 -3.26
C MET A 84 7.13 2.56 -3.39
N PRO A 85 6.41 3.22 -4.32
CA PRO A 85 5.02 2.88 -4.65
C PRO A 85 4.89 1.40 -5.07
N SER A 86 3.95 0.67 -4.48
CA SER A 86 3.74 -0.76 -4.73
C SER A 86 2.27 -1.17 -4.53
N ASN A 87 1.96 -2.46 -4.69
CA ASN A 87 0.62 -3.01 -4.43
C ASN A 87 0.39 -3.39 -2.97
N GLU A 88 1.41 -3.33 -2.10
CA GLU A 88 1.31 -3.85 -0.73
C GLU A 88 2.03 -2.98 0.31
N GLY A 89 1.61 -3.11 1.57
CA GLY A 89 2.25 -2.46 2.72
C GLY A 89 2.36 -0.94 2.57
N ARG A 90 3.54 -0.39 2.91
CA ARG A 90 3.79 1.07 2.85
C ARG A 90 3.78 1.60 1.41
N GLY A 91 4.21 0.80 0.45
CA GLY A 91 4.21 1.20 -0.96
C GLY A 91 2.80 1.35 -1.52
N TYR A 92 1.84 0.55 -1.05
CA TYR A 92 0.43 0.72 -1.37
C TYR A 92 -0.14 2.06 -0.89
N VAL A 93 0.22 2.46 0.34
CA VAL A 93 -0.19 3.77 0.89
C VAL A 93 0.39 4.90 0.04
N MET A 94 1.67 4.83 -0.34
CA MET A 94 2.28 5.85 -1.21
C MET A 94 1.61 5.94 -2.57
N ARG A 95 1.30 4.79 -3.17
CA ARG A 95 0.55 4.75 -4.43
C ARG A 95 -0.81 5.42 -4.31
N ARG A 96 -1.55 5.19 -3.23
CA ARG A 96 -2.85 5.85 -2.98
C ARG A 96 -2.73 7.36 -2.84
N ILE A 97 -1.76 7.83 -2.06
CA ILE A 97 -1.48 9.27 -1.89
C ILE A 97 -1.17 9.91 -3.24
N LEU A 98 -0.30 9.29 -4.06
CA LEU A 98 0.01 9.78 -5.40
C LEU A 98 -1.23 9.84 -6.28
N ARG A 99 -1.98 8.74 -6.40
CA ARG A 99 -3.18 8.67 -7.25
C ARG A 99 -4.25 9.68 -6.84
N ARG A 100 -4.39 9.94 -5.54
CA ARG A 100 -5.27 10.98 -5.02
C ARG A 100 -4.81 12.38 -5.44
N ALA A 101 -3.51 12.68 -5.36
CA ALA A 101 -2.99 13.95 -5.87
C ALA A 101 -3.28 14.11 -7.37
N VAL A 102 -3.10 13.06 -8.19
CA VAL A 102 -3.42 13.08 -9.63
C VAL A 102 -4.90 13.35 -9.88
N LEU A 103 -5.80 12.70 -9.14
CA LEU A 103 -7.24 12.94 -9.26
C LEU A 103 -7.59 14.41 -9.01
N TYR A 104 -7.04 15.01 -7.95
CA TYR A 104 -7.30 16.42 -7.66
C TYR A 104 -6.60 17.35 -8.66
N GLY A 105 -5.46 16.97 -9.22
CA GLY A 105 -4.85 17.65 -10.36
C GLY A 105 -5.77 17.67 -11.57
N LYS A 106 -6.44 16.56 -11.86
CA LYS A 106 -7.47 16.47 -12.92
C LYS A 106 -8.67 17.38 -12.66
N LYS A 107 -9.09 17.54 -11.40
CA LYS A 107 -10.12 18.51 -11.01
C LYS A 107 -9.70 19.96 -11.27
N LEU A 108 -8.41 20.25 -11.24
CA LEU A 108 -7.84 21.54 -11.67
C LEU A 108 -7.59 21.64 -13.18
N GLY A 109 -8.06 20.66 -13.97
CA GLY A 109 -7.94 20.66 -15.43
C GLY A 109 -6.65 20.04 -15.97
N MET A 110 -5.83 19.41 -15.12
CA MET A 110 -4.59 18.79 -15.57
C MET A 110 -4.82 17.40 -16.15
N SER A 111 -4.51 17.22 -17.44
CA SER A 111 -4.61 15.94 -18.16
C SER A 111 -3.24 15.33 -18.47
N SER A 112 -2.16 15.86 -17.91
CA SER A 112 -0.80 15.38 -18.14
C SER A 112 0.03 15.51 -16.86
N PRO A 113 1.09 14.69 -16.70
CA PRO A 113 1.91 14.72 -15.50
C PRO A 113 2.47 16.11 -15.20
N PHE A 114 2.28 16.58 -13.97
CA PHE A 114 2.81 17.86 -13.50
C PHE A 114 3.21 17.83 -12.01
N ILE A 115 2.68 16.89 -11.22
CA ILE A 115 2.90 16.83 -9.77
C ILE A 115 4.39 16.64 -9.44
N PHE A 116 5.13 15.92 -10.28
CA PHE A 116 6.58 15.77 -10.10
C PHE A 116 7.36 17.10 -10.15
N ASN A 117 6.84 18.16 -10.79
CA ASN A 117 7.49 19.48 -10.80
C ASN A 117 7.46 20.14 -9.41
N LEU A 118 6.41 19.85 -8.62
CA LEU A 118 6.25 20.41 -7.28
C LEU A 118 7.29 19.89 -6.27
N VAL A 119 8.02 18.83 -6.60
CA VAL A 119 9.15 18.34 -5.78
C VAL A 119 10.19 19.44 -5.61
N ASP A 120 10.45 20.25 -6.65
CA ASP A 120 11.43 21.32 -6.59
C ASP A 120 11.05 22.35 -5.50
N THR A 121 9.78 22.77 -5.48
CA THR A 121 9.25 23.68 -4.47
C THR A 121 9.35 23.10 -3.05
N VAL A 122 9.04 21.81 -2.88
CA VAL A 122 9.17 21.14 -1.57
C VAL A 122 10.64 21.12 -1.11
N VAL A 123 11.56 20.79 -2.01
CA VAL A 123 13.00 20.72 -1.70
C VAL A 123 13.57 22.12 -1.42
N ASP A 124 13.15 23.15 -2.14
CA ASP A 124 13.56 24.53 -1.89
C ASP A 124 13.10 25.02 -0.51
N GLN A 125 11.88 24.66 -0.09
CA GLN A 125 11.34 25.05 1.21
C GLN A 125 11.98 24.26 2.37
N LEU A 126 12.15 22.95 2.22
CA LEU A 126 12.42 22.05 3.34
C LEU A 126 13.78 21.36 3.28
N GLY A 127 14.46 21.35 2.13
CA GLY A 127 15.73 20.65 1.91
C GLY A 127 16.89 21.18 2.75
N ARG A 128 16.81 22.42 3.25
CA ARG A 128 17.79 22.92 4.23
C ARG A 128 17.64 22.23 5.60
N VAL A 129 16.41 21.91 6.00
CA VAL A 129 16.11 21.27 7.29
C VAL A 129 16.29 19.75 7.19
N PHE A 130 15.97 19.19 6.01
CA PHE A 130 16.06 17.77 5.69
C PHE A 130 17.04 17.54 4.52
N PRO A 131 18.35 17.73 4.74
CA PRO A 131 19.36 17.69 3.67
C PRO A 131 19.46 16.34 2.94
N GLU A 132 18.99 15.25 3.57
CA GLU A 132 18.92 13.92 3.00
C GLU A 132 18.06 13.82 1.73
N VAL A 133 17.11 14.76 1.53
CA VAL A 133 16.24 14.78 0.35
C VAL A 133 16.96 15.30 -0.90
N LEU A 134 17.95 16.19 -0.74
CA LEU A 134 18.65 16.88 -1.82
C LEU A 134 19.30 15.90 -2.83
N PRO A 135 20.14 14.93 -2.42
CA PRO A 135 20.77 14.00 -3.37
C PRO A 135 19.77 13.05 -4.05
N ARG A 136 18.53 12.97 -3.56
CA ARG A 136 17.48 12.08 -4.07
C ARG A 136 16.42 12.82 -4.90
N GLN A 137 16.51 14.14 -5.05
CA GLN A 137 15.50 14.96 -5.72
C GLN A 137 15.15 14.44 -7.12
N ASP A 138 16.14 14.25 -7.99
CA ASP A 138 15.91 13.76 -9.35
C ASP A 138 15.29 12.36 -9.38
N PHE A 139 15.73 11.49 -8.47
CA PHE A 139 15.15 10.15 -8.32
C PHE A 139 13.69 10.21 -7.90
N ILE A 140 13.36 11.03 -6.89
CA ILE A 140 11.98 11.24 -6.43
C ILE A 140 11.09 11.73 -7.58
N LYS A 141 11.57 12.72 -8.35
CA LYS A 141 10.85 13.26 -9.51
C LYS A 141 10.55 12.19 -10.55
N GLU A 142 11.53 11.36 -10.92
CA GLU A 142 11.34 10.30 -11.90
C GLU A 142 10.35 9.23 -11.42
N ILE A 143 10.38 8.86 -10.14
CA ILE A 143 9.40 7.91 -9.56
C ILE A 143 7.99 8.48 -9.61
N ILE A 144 7.80 9.72 -9.14
CA ILE A 144 6.48 10.37 -9.13
C ILE A 144 5.96 10.53 -10.56
N LYS A 145 6.80 11.02 -11.47
CA LYS A 145 6.44 11.20 -12.89
C LYS A 145 6.05 9.89 -13.56
N GLY A 146 6.79 8.81 -13.30
CA GLY A 146 6.49 7.49 -13.86
C GLY A 146 5.15 6.93 -13.37
N GLU A 147 4.85 7.04 -12.08
CA GLU A 147 3.57 6.63 -11.51
C GLU A 147 2.40 7.52 -11.97
N GLU A 148 2.62 8.83 -12.03
CA GLU A 148 1.63 9.80 -12.51
C GLU A 148 1.26 9.51 -13.97
N HIS A 149 2.26 9.28 -14.83
CA HIS A 149 2.03 8.92 -16.22
C HIS A 149 1.24 7.62 -16.36
N ARG A 150 1.61 6.56 -15.62
CA ARG A 150 0.88 5.29 -15.62
C ARG A 150 -0.58 5.45 -15.20
N PHE A 151 -0.82 6.25 -14.15
CA PHE A 151 -2.17 6.39 -13.63
C PHE A 151 -3.07 7.26 -14.51
N HIS A 152 -2.53 8.30 -15.15
CA HIS A 152 -3.31 9.08 -16.12
C HIS A 152 -3.91 8.21 -17.24
N GLN A 153 -3.20 7.17 -17.69
CA GLN A 153 -3.68 6.26 -18.73
C GLN A 153 -4.95 5.49 -18.32
N THR A 154 -5.14 5.21 -17.03
CA THR A 154 -6.29 4.45 -16.53
C THR A 154 -7.35 5.32 -15.84
N LEU A 155 -6.99 6.56 -15.46
CA LEU A 155 -7.84 7.47 -14.70
C LEU A 155 -9.12 7.85 -15.46
N ASP A 156 -9.01 8.30 -16.72
CA ASP A 156 -10.18 8.66 -17.56
C ASP A 156 -11.20 7.52 -17.62
N ARG A 157 -10.73 6.34 -18.01
CA ARG A 157 -11.57 5.15 -18.12
C ARG A 157 -12.21 4.78 -16.78
N GLY A 158 -11.46 4.87 -15.68
CA GLY A 158 -11.98 4.56 -14.34
C GLY A 158 -13.10 5.52 -13.91
N LEU A 159 -12.96 6.81 -14.23
CA LEU A 159 -13.99 7.82 -13.97
C LEU A 159 -15.26 7.56 -14.78
N ASP A 160 -15.14 7.26 -16.07
CA ASP A 160 -16.29 6.98 -16.94
C ASP A 160 -17.08 5.76 -16.45
N ILE A 161 -16.38 4.70 -16.04
CA ILE A 161 -17.02 3.48 -15.52
C ILE A 161 -17.71 3.78 -14.19
N LEU A 162 -17.04 4.47 -13.26
CA LEU A 162 -17.64 4.84 -11.98
C LEU A 162 -18.89 5.70 -12.18
N ASP A 163 -18.84 6.67 -13.09
CA ASP A 163 -19.99 7.51 -13.42
C ASP A 163 -21.16 6.69 -13.96
N GLY A 164 -20.89 5.71 -14.84
CA GLY A 164 -21.89 4.77 -15.32
C GLY A 164 -22.54 3.97 -14.18
N LEU A 165 -21.73 3.42 -13.26
CA LEU A 165 -22.21 2.64 -12.12
C LEU A 165 -23.07 3.49 -11.17
N LEU A 166 -22.61 4.69 -10.81
CA LEU A 166 -23.36 5.58 -9.93
C LEU A 166 -24.69 6.01 -10.55
N ASN A 167 -24.71 6.31 -11.86
CA ASN A 167 -25.95 6.63 -12.57
C ASN A 167 -26.94 5.46 -12.58
N GLN A 168 -26.44 4.23 -12.77
CA GLN A 168 -27.29 3.04 -12.70
C GLN A 168 -27.93 2.88 -11.31
N ILE A 169 -27.11 2.98 -10.26
CA ILE A 169 -27.57 2.86 -8.87
C ILE A 169 -28.60 3.95 -8.53
N ASP A 170 -28.39 5.18 -9.00
CA ASP A 170 -29.34 6.28 -8.85
C ASP A 170 -30.68 5.97 -9.51
N THR A 171 -30.67 5.45 -10.74
CA THR A 171 -31.91 5.06 -11.46
C THR A 171 -32.66 3.91 -10.78
N GLU A 172 -31.95 3.06 -10.04
CA GLU A 172 -32.51 1.98 -9.23
C GLU A 172 -32.99 2.45 -7.84
N GLY A 173 -32.81 3.73 -7.50
CA GLY A 173 -33.20 4.32 -6.23
C GLY A 173 -32.33 3.88 -5.05
N GLN A 174 -31.11 3.43 -5.33
CA GLN A 174 -30.14 3.01 -4.33
C GLN A 174 -29.13 4.13 -4.05
N SER A 175 -28.44 4.06 -2.91
CA SER A 175 -27.42 5.05 -2.51
C SER A 175 -26.09 4.42 -2.11
N VAL A 176 -25.94 3.10 -2.31
CA VAL A 176 -24.75 2.33 -1.93
C VAL A 176 -24.21 1.61 -3.15
N LEU A 177 -22.96 1.89 -3.53
CA LEU A 177 -22.22 1.15 -4.55
C LEU A 177 -21.85 -0.23 -4.02
N PRO A 178 -22.33 -1.33 -4.63
CA PRO A 178 -22.00 -2.69 -4.19
C PRO A 178 -20.49 -2.96 -4.20
N GLY A 179 -20.02 -3.65 -3.16
CA GLY A 179 -18.59 -3.88 -2.96
C GLY A 179 -17.93 -4.70 -4.06
N ASN A 180 -18.67 -5.59 -4.72
CA ASN A 180 -18.19 -6.34 -5.89
C ASN A 180 -17.97 -5.47 -7.13
N GLN A 181 -18.79 -4.44 -7.35
CA GLN A 181 -18.61 -3.48 -8.45
C GLN A 181 -17.43 -2.52 -8.15
N ALA A 182 -17.30 -2.07 -6.89
CA ALA A 182 -16.13 -1.33 -6.45
C ALA A 182 -14.84 -2.16 -6.56
N PHE A 183 -14.93 -3.47 -6.30
CA PHE A 183 -13.84 -4.41 -6.49
C PHE A 183 -13.47 -4.60 -7.96
N GLU A 184 -14.45 -4.65 -8.87
CA GLU A 184 -14.19 -4.69 -10.32
C GLU A 184 -13.45 -3.44 -10.82
N LEU A 185 -13.85 -2.24 -10.36
CA LEU A 185 -13.14 -0.98 -10.60
C LEU A 185 -11.67 -1.07 -10.16
N TYR A 186 -11.43 -1.62 -8.98
CA TYR A 186 -10.09 -1.80 -8.43
C TYR A 186 -9.25 -2.83 -9.19
N ASP A 187 -9.76 -4.05 -9.35
CA ASP A 187 -9.02 -5.20 -9.84
C ASP A 187 -8.84 -5.14 -11.37
N THR A 188 -9.91 -4.85 -12.10
CA THR A 188 -9.92 -4.91 -13.57
C THR A 188 -9.42 -3.60 -14.19
N PHE A 189 -9.82 -2.47 -13.61
CA PHE A 189 -9.54 -1.15 -14.19
C PHE A 189 -8.47 -0.37 -13.44
N GLY A 190 -7.93 -0.93 -12.35
CA GLY A 190 -6.87 -0.31 -11.55
C GLY A 190 -7.31 0.95 -10.81
N PHE A 191 -8.62 1.20 -10.68
CA PHE A 191 -9.20 2.40 -10.08
C PHE A 191 -9.34 2.21 -8.56
N PRO A 192 -8.56 2.94 -7.74
CA PRO A 192 -8.51 2.69 -6.29
C PRO A 192 -9.84 2.85 -5.57
N LEU A 193 -10.12 1.99 -4.59
CA LEU A 193 -11.30 2.07 -3.73
C LEU A 193 -11.44 3.45 -3.05
N ASP A 194 -10.33 4.06 -2.64
CA ASP A 194 -10.38 5.34 -1.95
C ASP A 194 -10.80 6.50 -2.85
N LEU A 195 -10.42 6.47 -4.13
CA LEU A 195 -10.93 7.43 -5.10
C LEU A 195 -12.41 7.17 -5.40
N THR A 196 -12.81 5.90 -5.50
CA THR A 196 -14.23 5.52 -5.62
C THR A 196 -15.05 6.07 -4.46
N GLN A 197 -14.59 5.91 -3.22
CA GLN A 197 -15.26 6.44 -2.03
C GLN A 197 -15.36 7.97 -2.03
N VAL A 198 -14.27 8.66 -2.39
CA VAL A 198 -14.26 10.13 -2.45
C VAL A 198 -15.29 10.64 -3.46
N LEU A 199 -15.29 10.08 -4.67
CA LEU A 199 -16.16 10.52 -5.76
C LEU A 199 -17.63 10.11 -5.55
N ALA A 200 -17.86 8.90 -5.02
CA ALA A 200 -19.20 8.45 -4.62
C ALA A 200 -19.80 9.42 -3.58
N LYS A 201 -19.01 9.77 -2.55
CA LYS A 201 -19.45 10.68 -1.49
C LYS A 201 -19.79 12.07 -1.99
N GLU A 202 -19.04 12.60 -2.97
CA GLU A 202 -19.34 13.90 -3.59
C GLU A 202 -20.71 13.91 -4.29
N ARG A 203 -21.17 12.75 -4.76
CA ARG A 203 -22.51 12.55 -5.33
C ARG A 203 -23.53 12.01 -4.31
N SER A 204 -23.22 12.04 -3.02
CA SER A 204 -24.08 11.52 -1.93
C SER A 204 -24.32 10.00 -1.94
N PHE A 205 -23.43 9.23 -2.56
CA PHE A 205 -23.40 7.77 -2.47
C PHE A 205 -22.40 7.30 -1.42
N SER A 206 -22.60 6.10 -0.88
CA SER A 206 -21.59 5.35 -0.12
C SER A 206 -21.10 4.14 -0.92
N VAL A 207 -20.04 3.50 -0.44
CA VAL A 207 -19.49 2.27 -1.02
C VAL A 207 -19.55 1.19 0.03
N ASP A 208 -19.97 -0.02 -0.35
CA ASP A 208 -19.98 -1.20 0.51
C ASP A 208 -18.55 -1.75 0.67
N GLU A 209 -17.87 -1.28 1.72
CA GLU A 209 -16.49 -1.66 2.06
C GLU A 209 -16.37 -3.11 2.52
N ASP A 210 -17.39 -3.64 3.21
CA ASP A 210 -17.41 -5.01 3.68
C ASP A 210 -17.50 -5.97 2.48
N GLY A 211 -18.42 -5.71 1.55
CA GLY A 211 -18.53 -6.48 0.30
C GLY A 211 -17.29 -6.37 -0.60
N PHE A 212 -16.59 -5.23 -0.59
CA PHE A 212 -15.30 -5.08 -1.27
C PHE A 212 -14.24 -5.97 -0.61
N SER A 213 -14.17 -5.95 0.71
CA SER A 213 -13.21 -6.74 1.49
C SER A 213 -13.44 -8.24 1.33
N GLU A 214 -14.69 -8.67 1.29
CA GLU A 214 -15.04 -10.05 0.94
C GLU A 214 -14.56 -10.44 -0.46
N SER A 215 -14.70 -9.53 -1.43
CA SER A 215 -14.28 -9.77 -2.82
C SER A 215 -12.76 -9.88 -2.94
N MET A 216 -12.02 -9.03 -2.22
CA MET A 216 -10.57 -9.12 -2.07
C MET A 216 -10.14 -10.47 -1.48
N GLU A 217 -10.78 -10.92 -0.40
CA GLU A 217 -10.40 -12.20 0.23
C GLU A 217 -10.73 -13.41 -0.67
N LYS A 218 -11.86 -13.35 -1.39
CA LYS A 218 -12.20 -14.35 -2.42
C LYS A 218 -11.15 -14.40 -3.54
N GLN A 219 -10.62 -13.25 -3.97
CA GLN A 219 -9.54 -13.21 -4.98
C GLN A 219 -8.22 -13.75 -4.42
N ARG A 220 -7.87 -13.38 -3.19
CA ARG A 220 -6.66 -13.86 -2.51
C ARG A 220 -6.67 -15.37 -2.34
N THR A 221 -7.80 -15.93 -1.92
CA THR A 221 -8.00 -17.37 -1.78
C THR A 221 -7.90 -18.09 -3.12
N ARG A 222 -8.52 -17.55 -4.18
CA ARG A 222 -8.41 -18.09 -5.55
C ARG A 222 -6.97 -18.09 -6.06
N SER A 223 -6.22 -17.02 -5.82
CA SER A 223 -4.82 -16.90 -6.24
C SER A 223 -3.93 -17.93 -5.54
N ARG A 224 -4.16 -18.17 -4.23
CA ARG A 224 -3.48 -19.22 -3.45
C ARG A 224 -3.82 -20.63 -3.95
N ALA A 225 -5.09 -20.90 -4.26
CA ALA A 225 -5.52 -22.19 -4.80
C ALA A 225 -4.97 -22.45 -6.21
N ALA A 226 -4.88 -21.41 -7.05
CA ALA A 226 -4.24 -21.48 -8.37
C ALA A 226 -2.73 -21.77 -8.25
N TRP A 227 -2.06 -21.18 -7.27
CA TRP A 227 -0.66 -21.50 -6.93
C TRP A 227 -0.48 -22.97 -6.50
N LYS A 228 -1.37 -23.50 -5.64
CA LYS A 228 -1.35 -24.94 -5.25
C LYS A 228 -1.54 -25.88 -6.45
N THR A 229 -2.24 -25.43 -7.49
CA THR A 229 -2.47 -26.20 -8.73
C THR A 229 -1.34 -26.05 -9.77
N ALA A 230 -0.51 -25.01 -9.68
CA ALA A 230 0.53 -24.69 -10.66
C ALA A 230 1.83 -25.50 -10.51
N GLY A 231 1.87 -26.49 -9.62
CA GLY A 231 2.94 -27.50 -9.58
C GLY A 231 4.22 -27.08 -8.85
N GLU A 232 4.31 -25.87 -8.29
CA GLU A 232 5.30 -25.62 -7.25
C GLU A 232 4.80 -26.27 -5.97
N ALA A 233 5.51 -27.31 -5.52
CA ALA A 233 5.24 -28.04 -4.30
C ALA A 233 5.37 -27.10 -3.08
N VAL A 234 4.34 -26.30 -2.83
CA VAL A 234 4.08 -25.71 -1.53
C VAL A 234 3.78 -26.91 -0.64
N TYR A 235 4.81 -27.37 0.06
CA TYR A 235 4.71 -28.44 1.04
C TYR A 235 3.48 -28.20 1.90
N ASP A 236 2.54 -29.15 1.91
CA ASP A 236 1.32 -28.99 2.68
C ASP A 236 1.72 -28.79 4.14
N SER A 237 1.53 -27.57 4.66
CA SER A 237 2.01 -27.17 5.98
C SER A 237 1.45 -28.05 7.09
N GLU A 238 0.32 -28.71 6.81
CA GLU A 238 -0.37 -29.65 7.68
C GLU A 238 0.43 -30.96 7.83
N ILE A 239 0.90 -31.56 6.73
CA ILE A 239 1.71 -32.79 6.74
C ILE A 239 3.06 -32.55 7.41
N LEU A 240 3.73 -31.44 7.08
CA LEU A 240 4.98 -31.08 7.76
C LEU A 240 4.76 -30.81 9.26
N GLY A 241 3.60 -30.25 9.63
CA GLY A 241 3.20 -30.06 11.02
C GLY A 241 2.98 -31.37 11.78
N GLU A 242 2.40 -32.39 11.14
CA GLU A 242 2.24 -33.73 11.70
C GLU A 242 3.58 -34.44 11.88
N ILE A 243 4.43 -34.42 10.84
CA ILE A 243 5.80 -34.99 10.91
C ILE A 243 6.60 -34.32 12.03
N LEU A 244 6.49 -32.99 12.19
CA LEU A 244 7.18 -32.25 13.24
C LEU A 244 6.72 -32.68 14.65
N LYS A 245 5.43 -33.00 14.83
CA LYS A 245 4.89 -33.48 16.11
C LYS A 245 5.38 -34.89 16.44
N GLU A 246 5.49 -35.76 15.43
CA GLU A 246 5.86 -37.17 15.62
C GLU A 246 7.37 -37.38 15.69
N SER A 247 8.12 -36.75 14.78
CA SER A 247 9.56 -36.95 14.60
C SER A 247 10.44 -35.88 15.24
N GLY A 248 9.84 -34.76 15.68
CA GLY A 248 10.57 -33.61 16.22
C GLY A 248 11.26 -32.75 15.15
N LYS A 249 12.04 -31.77 15.61
CA LYS A 249 12.73 -30.80 14.74
C LYS A 249 13.93 -31.45 14.04
N THR A 250 14.09 -31.18 12.75
CA THR A 250 15.33 -31.48 12.01
C THR A 250 16.47 -30.60 12.54
N GLU A 251 17.60 -31.23 12.89
CA GLU A 251 18.82 -30.54 13.31
C GLU A 251 19.57 -29.98 12.10
N PHE A 252 19.75 -28.66 12.03
CA PHE A 252 20.52 -28.03 10.95
C PHE A 252 22.02 -27.96 11.28
N LEU A 253 22.85 -28.54 10.40
CA LEU A 253 24.31 -28.66 10.56
C LEU A 253 25.11 -27.88 9.51
N GLY A 254 24.44 -27.11 8.64
CA GLY A 254 25.09 -26.45 7.50
C GLY A 254 26.05 -25.33 7.88
N TYR A 255 26.05 -24.88 9.14
CA TYR A 255 27.06 -23.95 9.65
C TYR A 255 28.36 -24.65 10.06
N GLN A 256 28.34 -25.97 10.28
CA GLN A 256 29.47 -26.74 10.79
C GLN A 256 30.06 -27.69 9.75
N THR A 257 29.23 -28.30 8.91
CA THR A 257 29.64 -29.30 7.92
C THR A 257 28.78 -29.24 6.67
N THR A 258 29.36 -29.65 5.53
CA THR A 258 28.63 -29.86 4.27
C THR A 258 28.23 -31.32 4.04
N GLN A 259 28.64 -32.23 4.95
CA GLN A 259 28.36 -33.66 4.87
C GLN A 259 27.96 -34.21 6.24
N THR A 260 26.91 -35.03 6.27
CA THR A 260 26.48 -35.74 7.48
C THR A 260 25.82 -37.07 7.11
N GLN A 261 25.83 -38.01 8.06
CA GLN A 261 24.87 -39.11 8.07
C GLN A 261 23.56 -38.63 8.72
N ALA A 262 22.43 -39.07 8.19
CA ALA A 262 21.10 -38.72 8.67
C ALA A 262 20.14 -39.89 8.50
N GLU A 263 19.10 -39.92 9.32
CA GLU A 263 18.01 -40.88 9.21
C GLU A 263 16.84 -40.22 8.45
N ILE A 264 16.20 -40.99 7.58
CA ILE A 264 14.97 -40.57 6.89
C ILE A 264 13.82 -40.74 7.88
N THR A 265 13.19 -39.64 8.29
CA THR A 265 12.06 -39.64 9.23
C THR A 265 10.72 -39.72 8.51
N ALA A 266 10.64 -39.23 7.28
CA ALA A 266 9.44 -39.33 6.44
C ALA A 266 9.79 -39.27 4.95
N ILE A 267 8.94 -39.90 4.13
CA ILE A 267 8.96 -39.79 2.68
C ILE A 267 7.58 -39.31 2.23
N ILE A 268 7.55 -38.26 1.41
CA ILE A 268 6.34 -37.63 0.91
C ILE A 268 6.35 -37.73 -0.61
N HIS A 269 5.31 -38.33 -1.19
CA HIS A 269 5.11 -38.40 -2.63
C HIS A 269 3.69 -37.94 -2.97
N GLN A 270 3.56 -37.00 -3.91
CA GLN A 270 2.26 -36.42 -4.32
C GLN A 270 1.41 -35.90 -3.15
N GLY A 271 2.04 -35.41 -2.07
CA GLY A 271 1.34 -34.91 -0.89
C GLY A 271 0.83 -36.00 0.06
N GLU A 272 1.31 -37.24 -0.05
CA GLU A 272 0.99 -38.32 0.89
C GLU A 272 2.25 -38.91 1.53
N LEU A 273 2.12 -39.35 2.79
CA LEU A 273 3.16 -40.09 3.51
C LEU A 273 3.23 -41.52 3.00
N ILE A 274 4.41 -41.93 2.55
CA ILE A 274 4.65 -43.27 2.01
C ILE A 274 5.85 -43.93 2.69
N SER A 275 5.90 -45.26 2.62
CA SER A 275 6.98 -46.06 3.24
C SER A 275 8.15 -46.34 2.31
N ALA A 276 7.98 -46.23 0.99
CA ALA A 276 9.02 -46.48 0.00
C ALA A 276 8.72 -45.79 -1.34
N ILE A 277 9.78 -45.36 -2.03
CA ILE A 277 9.76 -44.86 -3.41
C ILE A 277 10.51 -45.78 -4.34
N THR A 278 10.18 -45.75 -5.62
CA THR A 278 10.86 -46.50 -6.68
C THR A 278 11.73 -45.59 -7.54
N LYS A 279 12.61 -46.21 -8.33
CA LYS A 279 13.52 -45.46 -9.21
C LYS A 279 12.71 -44.74 -10.28
N GLY A 280 12.79 -43.41 -10.27
CA GLY A 280 12.09 -42.53 -11.20
C GLY A 280 11.01 -41.68 -10.52
N ASP A 281 10.67 -41.98 -9.26
CA ASP A 281 9.71 -41.19 -8.50
C ASP A 281 10.35 -39.88 -8.01
N GLU A 282 9.60 -38.79 -8.14
CA GLU A 282 9.93 -37.51 -7.53
C GLU A 282 9.25 -37.43 -6.16
N ALA A 283 10.03 -37.28 -5.10
CA ALA A 283 9.54 -37.31 -3.73
C ALA A 283 10.38 -36.40 -2.83
N SER A 284 9.76 -35.92 -1.77
CA SER A 284 10.41 -35.14 -0.72
C SER A 284 10.75 -36.08 0.44
N VAL A 285 11.97 -35.93 0.98
CA VAL A 285 12.40 -36.68 2.16
C VAL A 285 12.66 -35.73 3.32
N VAL A 286 12.16 -36.10 4.50
CA VAL A 286 12.45 -35.38 5.74
C VAL A 286 13.54 -36.16 6.48
N LEU A 287 14.55 -35.43 6.95
CA LEU A 287 15.71 -36.01 7.62
C LEU A 287 15.74 -35.59 9.09
N SER A 288 16.34 -36.43 9.95
CA SER A 288 16.58 -36.09 11.36
C SER A 288 17.59 -34.95 11.52
N ARG A 289 18.55 -34.84 10.60
CA ARG A 289 19.55 -33.77 10.55
C ARG A 289 20.01 -33.50 9.12
N THR A 290 20.44 -32.29 8.82
CA THR A 290 20.83 -31.93 7.45
C THR A 290 21.81 -30.75 7.39
N PRO A 291 22.81 -30.78 6.49
CA PRO A 291 23.61 -29.61 6.15
C PRO A 291 22.96 -28.78 5.03
N PHE A 292 21.90 -29.29 4.39
CA PHE A 292 21.21 -28.59 3.31
C PHE A 292 20.39 -27.44 3.88
N TYR A 293 20.70 -26.23 3.43
CA TYR A 293 19.97 -25.04 3.81
C TYR A 293 18.55 -25.10 3.23
N GLY A 294 17.54 -24.93 4.08
CA GLY A 294 16.16 -24.81 3.64
C GLY A 294 15.96 -23.47 2.95
N GLU A 295 15.37 -23.48 1.76
CA GLU A 295 15.04 -22.24 1.05
C GLU A 295 14.14 -21.35 1.91
N SER A 296 14.60 -20.14 2.22
CA SER A 296 13.82 -19.19 3.03
C SER A 296 14.25 -17.76 2.70
N GLY A 297 13.30 -16.93 2.28
CA GLY A 297 13.44 -15.48 2.30
C GLY A 297 14.48 -14.88 1.35
N GLY A 298 14.45 -15.25 0.06
CA GLY A 298 15.27 -14.65 -1.00
C GLY A 298 16.37 -15.55 -1.53
#